data_AF-A0A969KRE5-F1
#
_entry.id   AF-A0A969KRE5-F1
#
_cell.length_a   1.000
_cell.length_b   1.000
_cell.length_c   1.000
_cell.angle_alpha   90.00
_cell.angle_beta   90.00
_cell.angle_gamma   90.00
#
_symmetry.space_group_name_H-M   'P 1'
#
loop_
_entity.id
_entity.type
_entity.pdbx_description
1 polymer ?
#
loop_
_entity_poly.entity_id
_entity_poly.type
_entity_poly.pdbx_seq_one_letter_code
_entity_poly.pdbx_strand_id
1 'polypeptide(L)'
;MNEDSSILESGRFFHDQMGQHRYALNVLAGASRIAELQGDDATAHAHATTIWEIIAGKEMDATVETARTLRTCYTIFLKHGDPRAGVVLETALVQLRRRASTIDDPGYVDQFWQLDDHGFFREIAGGDTLI
;
A
#
# COMPACT_ATOMS: atom_id res chain seq x y z
N MET A 1 -18.14 23.58 27.33
CA MET A 1 -16.96 22.69 27.37
C MET A 1 -17.14 21.78 26.17
N ASN A 2 -16.39 22.03 25.10
CA ASN A 2 -16.77 21.63 23.74
C ASN A 2 -16.29 20.21 23.41
N GLU A 3 -17.23 19.33 23.06
CA GLU A 3 -16.97 17.94 22.63
C GLU A 3 -16.22 17.88 21.27
N ASP A 4 -16.27 18.95 20.47
CA ASP A 4 -15.59 19.04 19.17
C ASP A 4 -14.05 19.07 19.26
N SER A 5 -13.48 19.51 20.38
CA SER A 5 -12.02 19.59 20.53
C SER A 5 -11.35 18.22 20.70
N SER A 6 -12.09 17.23 21.23
CA SER A 6 -11.58 15.88 21.50
C SER A 6 -11.46 15.02 20.23
N ILE A 7 -12.36 15.21 19.27
CA ILE A 7 -12.36 14.48 17.99
C ILE A 7 -11.23 15.00 17.08
N LEU A 8 -11.00 16.31 17.06
CA LEU A 8 -9.94 16.93 16.27
C LEU A 8 -8.54 16.63 16.83
N GLU A 9 -8.36 16.55 18.15
CA GLU A 9 -7.10 16.13 18.75
C GLU A 9 -6.79 14.64 18.52
N SER A 10 -7.81 13.78 18.58
CA SER A 10 -7.68 12.36 18.26
C SER A 10 -7.28 12.15 16.81
N GLY A 11 -7.96 12.81 15.86
CA GLY A 11 -7.65 12.72 14.43
C GLY A 11 -6.22 13.17 14.09
N ARG A 12 -5.71 14.18 14.80
CA ARG A 12 -4.35 14.70 14.59
C ARG A 12 -3.26 13.79 15.16
N PHE A 13 -3.54 13.12 16.28
CA PHE A 13 -2.61 12.13 16.87
C PHE A 13 -2.50 10.86 16.01
N PHE A 14 -3.61 10.41 15.42
CA PHE A 14 -3.60 9.31 14.44
C PHE A 14 -2.87 9.70 13.15
N HIS A 15 -3.10 10.91 12.64
CA HIS A 15 -2.43 11.40 11.45
C HIS A 15 -0.90 11.54 11.64
N ASP A 16 -0.44 12.05 12.79
CA ASP A 16 1.00 12.18 13.07
C ASP A 16 1.69 10.81 13.28
N GLN A 17 1.03 9.87 13.97
CA GLN A 17 1.57 8.50 14.11
C GLN A 17 1.57 7.73 12.78
N MET A 18 0.53 7.90 11.95
CA MET A 18 0.46 7.31 10.61
C MET A 18 1.49 7.95 9.67
N GLY A 19 1.74 9.26 9.80
CA GLY A 19 2.78 9.96 9.07
C GLY A 19 4.16 9.37 9.31
N GLN A 20 4.54 9.14 10.58
CA GLN A 20 5.82 8.51 10.92
C GLN A 20 5.93 7.05 10.50
N HIS A 21 4.84 6.28 10.64
CA HIS A 21 4.80 4.90 10.14
C HIS A 21 4.97 4.84 8.62
N ARG A 22 4.33 5.75 7.88
CA ARG A 22 4.44 5.81 6.41
C ARG A 22 5.88 6.08 5.96
N TYR A 23 6.62 6.94 6.64
CA TYR A 23 8.04 7.15 6.34
C TYR A 23 8.87 5.89 6.59
N ALA A 24 8.64 5.21 7.71
CA ALA A 24 9.33 3.95 8.01
C ALA A 24 9.04 2.87 6.95
N LEU A 25 7.79 2.74 6.52
CA LEU A 25 7.38 1.81 5.46
C LEU A 25 8.04 2.14 4.12
N ASN A 26 8.09 3.42 3.74
CA ASN A 26 8.77 3.85 2.51
C ASN A 26 10.28 3.56 2.55
N VAL A 27 10.92 3.76 3.69
CA VAL A 27 12.35 3.43 3.89
C VAL A 27 12.57 1.92 3.76
N LEU A 28 11.74 1.11 4.41
CA LEU A 28 11.84 -0.35 4.30
C LEU A 28 11.57 -0.84 2.87
N ALA A 29 10.60 -0.26 2.17
CA ALA A 29 10.30 -0.60 0.78
C ALA A 29 11.46 -0.20 -0.15
N GLY A 30 12.14 0.93 0.14
CA GLY A 30 13.40 1.29 -0.52
C GLY A 30 14.51 0.29 -0.26
N ALA A 31 14.75 -0.06 1.01
CA ALA A 31 15.78 -1.02 1.41
C ALA A 31 15.55 -2.42 0.80
N SER A 32 14.31 -2.90 0.79
CA SER A 32 13.93 -4.17 0.17
C SER A 32 14.30 -4.22 -1.32
N ARG A 33 13.99 -3.16 -2.08
CA ARG A 33 14.34 -3.05 -3.51
C ARG A 33 15.85 -2.96 -3.75
N ILE A 34 16.58 -2.24 -2.89
CA ILE A 34 18.04 -2.16 -2.99
C ILE A 34 18.66 -3.53 -2.74
N ALA A 35 18.22 -4.24 -1.70
CA ALA A 35 18.69 -5.59 -1.40
C ALA A 35 18.42 -6.56 -2.55
N GLU A 36 17.22 -6.48 -3.16
CA GLU A 36 16.88 -7.26 -4.35
C GLU A 36 17.82 -6.97 -5.52
N LEU A 37 18.09 -5.69 -5.82
CA LEU A 37 19.02 -5.30 -6.90
C LEU A 37 20.46 -5.75 -6.64
N GLN A 38 20.84 -5.93 -5.37
CA GLN A 38 22.14 -6.45 -4.97
C GLN A 38 22.19 -7.99 -4.99
N GLY A 39 21.08 -8.67 -5.27
CA GLY A 39 20.96 -10.12 -5.20
C GLY A 39 20.88 -10.67 -3.78
N ASP A 40 20.69 -9.82 -2.78
CA ASP A 40 20.44 -10.22 -1.40
C ASP A 40 18.94 -10.47 -1.17
N ASP A 41 18.50 -11.57 -1.76
CA ASP A 41 17.12 -12.04 -1.74
C ASP A 41 16.60 -12.29 -0.31
N ALA A 42 17.48 -12.71 0.61
CA ALA A 42 17.11 -12.95 2.02
C ALA A 42 16.77 -11.64 2.73
N THR A 43 17.61 -10.61 2.59
CA THR A 43 17.36 -9.28 3.18
C THR A 43 16.15 -8.60 2.53
N ALA A 44 16.00 -8.74 1.20
CA ALA A 44 14.84 -8.19 0.50
C ALA A 44 13.51 -8.77 1.03
N HIS A 45 13.47 -10.09 1.20
CA HIS A 45 12.32 -10.83 1.75
C HIS A 45 12.05 -10.50 3.22
N ALA A 46 13.10 -10.37 4.04
CA ALA A 46 12.95 -9.97 5.43
C ALA A 46 12.31 -8.57 5.56
N HIS A 47 12.77 -7.59 4.76
CA HIS A 47 12.17 -6.27 4.74
C HIS A 47 10.71 -6.28 4.26
N ALA A 48 10.40 -7.02 3.19
CA ALA A 48 9.03 -7.18 2.70
C ALA A 48 8.12 -7.83 3.76
N THR A 49 8.63 -8.82 4.50
CA THR A 49 7.93 -9.46 5.61
C THR A 49 7.63 -8.46 6.72
N THR A 50 8.62 -7.69 7.17
CA THR A 50 8.42 -6.67 8.21
C THR A 50 7.39 -5.62 7.79
N ILE A 51 7.47 -5.14 6.55
CA ILE A 51 6.47 -4.20 6.00
C ILE A 51 5.08 -4.83 6.08
N TRP A 52 4.93 -6.06 5.58
CA TRP A 52 3.67 -6.77 5.58
C TRP A 52 3.10 -6.95 6.99
N GLU A 53 3.92 -7.36 7.97
CA GLU A 53 3.50 -7.51 9.37
C GLU A 53 3.03 -6.19 9.99
N ILE A 54 3.62 -5.06 9.59
CA ILE A 54 3.19 -3.74 10.08
C ILE A 54 1.83 -3.35 9.49
N ILE A 55 1.55 -3.71 8.24
CA ILE A 55 0.36 -3.21 7.51
C ILE A 55 -0.78 -4.22 7.40
N ALA A 56 -0.50 -5.50 7.60
CA ALA A 56 -1.49 -6.57 7.50
C ALA A 56 -2.62 -6.33 8.51
N GLY A 57 -3.86 -6.35 8.01
CA GLY A 57 -5.05 -6.12 8.81
C GLY A 57 -5.28 -4.67 9.25
N LYS A 58 -4.46 -3.71 8.80
CA LYS A 58 -4.68 -2.28 9.04
C LYS A 58 -5.29 -1.63 7.81
N GLU A 59 -6.29 -0.78 8.06
CA GLU A 59 -6.78 0.14 7.04
C GLU A 59 -5.71 1.20 6.80
N MET A 60 -5.19 1.26 5.58
CA MET A 60 -4.26 2.30 5.16
C MET A 60 -4.95 3.21 4.16
N ASP A 61 -4.61 4.49 4.19
CA ASP A 61 -4.96 5.38 3.10
C ASP A 61 -4.36 4.82 1.80
N ALA A 62 -5.21 4.63 0.78
CA ALA A 62 -4.78 4.16 -0.52
C ALA A 62 -4.12 5.31 -1.31
N THR A 63 -2.99 5.77 -0.78
CA THR A 63 -2.10 6.72 -1.43
C THR A 63 -1.14 5.99 -2.36
N VAL A 64 -0.49 6.74 -3.24
CA VAL A 64 0.56 6.22 -4.14
C VAL A 64 1.67 5.52 -3.35
N GLU A 65 2.06 6.06 -2.20
CA GLU A 65 3.09 5.47 -1.34
C GLU A 65 2.67 4.12 -0.77
N THR A 66 1.41 3.99 -0.34
CA THR A 66 0.85 2.74 0.16
C THR A 66 0.81 1.69 -0.96
N ALA A 67 0.34 2.07 -2.14
CA ALA A 67 0.32 1.18 -3.31
C ALA A 67 1.73 0.73 -3.70
N ARG A 68 2.71 1.63 -3.71
CA ARG A 68 4.11 1.29 -3.97
C ARG A 68 4.70 0.33 -2.94
N THR A 69 4.37 0.53 -1.67
CA THR A 69 4.79 -0.34 -0.57
C THR A 69 4.21 -1.74 -0.72
N LEU A 70 2.91 -1.85 -1.01
CA LEU A 70 2.25 -3.11 -1.28
C LEU A 70 2.81 -3.79 -2.54
N ARG A 71 3.11 -3.02 -3.60
CA ARG A 71 3.71 -3.54 -4.83
C ARG A 71 5.09 -4.14 -4.56
N THR A 72 5.88 -3.48 -3.72
CA THR A 72 7.20 -3.99 -3.31
C THR A 72 7.04 -5.33 -2.58
N CYS A 73 6.11 -5.44 -1.62
CA CYS A 73 5.85 -6.69 -0.92
C CYS A 73 5.38 -7.79 -1.89
N TYR A 74 4.46 -7.47 -2.79
CA TYR A 74 3.94 -8.40 -3.79
C TYR A 74 5.06 -8.95 -4.67
N THR A 75 5.89 -8.08 -5.26
CA THR A 75 6.97 -8.51 -6.17
C THR A 75 7.96 -9.43 -5.46
N ILE A 76 8.39 -9.07 -4.24
CA ILE A 76 9.33 -9.87 -3.47
C ILE A 76 8.71 -11.21 -3.05
N PHE A 77 7.48 -11.22 -2.53
CA PHE A 77 6.80 -12.46 -2.16
C PHE A 77 6.57 -13.37 -3.37
N LEU A 78 6.16 -12.80 -4.51
CA LEU A 78 5.96 -13.56 -5.74
C LEU A 78 7.26 -14.21 -6.22
N LYS A 79 8.36 -13.45 -6.27
CA LYS A 79 9.68 -13.95 -6.66
C LYS A 79 10.14 -15.13 -5.80
N HIS A 80 9.78 -15.13 -4.52
CA HIS A 80 10.15 -16.16 -3.56
C HIS A 80 9.14 -17.31 -3.43
N GLY A 81 8.05 -17.30 -4.22
CA GLY A 81 6.98 -18.31 -4.10
C GLY A 81 6.23 -18.26 -2.77
N ASP A 82 6.24 -17.11 -2.10
CA ASP A 82 5.62 -16.92 -0.80
C ASP A 82 4.08 -16.81 -0.95
N PRO A 83 3.29 -17.62 -0.23
CA PRO A 83 1.83 -17.63 -0.36
C PRO A 83 1.18 -16.29 0.01
N ARG A 84 1.89 -15.43 0.76
CA ARG A 84 1.41 -14.09 1.11
C ARG A 84 1.24 -13.19 -0.11
N ALA A 85 1.89 -13.48 -1.25
CA ALA A 85 1.76 -12.68 -2.48
C ALA A 85 0.30 -12.48 -2.90
N GLY A 86 -0.52 -13.53 -2.85
CA GLY A 86 -1.95 -13.43 -3.17
C GLY A 86 -2.71 -12.52 -2.21
N VAL A 87 -2.43 -12.63 -0.91
CA VAL A 87 -3.07 -11.81 0.14
C VAL A 87 -2.68 -10.33 -0.01
N VAL A 88 -1.43 -10.04 -0.35
CA VAL A 88 -0.97 -8.66 -0.62
C VAL A 88 -1.71 -8.07 -1.83
N LEU A 89 -1.83 -8.83 -2.91
CA LEU A 89 -2.55 -8.41 -4.12
C LEU A 89 -4.03 -8.08 -3.80
N GLU A 90 -4.72 -9.00 -3.12
CA GLU A 90 -6.11 -8.79 -2.73
C GLU A 90 -6.28 -7.56 -1.84
N THR A 91 -5.39 -7.39 -0.85
CA THR A 91 -5.41 -6.25 0.06
C THR A 91 -5.21 -4.94 -0.69
N ALA A 92 -4.26 -4.89 -1.61
CA ALA A 92 -4.02 -3.70 -2.45
C ALA A 92 -5.24 -3.36 -3.30
N LEU A 93 -5.85 -4.35 -3.95
CA LEU A 93 -7.04 -4.14 -4.77
C LEU A 93 -8.23 -3.63 -3.96
N VAL A 94 -8.49 -4.21 -2.78
CA VAL A 94 -9.59 -3.76 -1.90
C VAL A 94 -9.39 -2.31 -1.49
N GLN A 95 -8.17 -1.93 -1.07
CA GLN A 95 -7.88 -0.56 -0.65
C GLN A 95 -7.99 0.44 -1.81
N LEU A 96 -7.43 0.11 -2.97
CA LEU A 96 -7.50 0.97 -4.17
C LEU A 96 -8.94 1.14 -4.67
N ARG A 97 -9.73 0.06 -4.72
CA ARG A 97 -11.15 0.11 -5.10
C ARG A 97 -11.96 0.97 -4.14
N ARG A 98 -11.76 0.79 -2.83
CA ARG A 98 -12.43 1.59 -1.82
C ARG A 98 -12.11 3.07 -2.01
N ARG A 99 -10.85 3.41 -2.25
CA ARG A 99 -10.47 4.81 -2.51
C ARG A 99 -11.07 5.35 -3.80
N ALA A 100 -11.03 4.59 -4.89
CA ALA A 100 -11.64 4.98 -6.16
C ALA A 100 -13.15 5.26 -5.99
N SER A 101 -13.87 4.46 -5.19
CA SER A 101 -15.30 4.70 -4.91
C SER A 101 -15.60 5.95 -4.10
N THR A 102 -14.58 6.59 -3.49
CA THR A 102 -14.74 7.89 -2.79
C THR A 102 -14.46 9.10 -3.68
N ILE A 103 -14.08 8.89 -4.93
CA ILE A 103 -13.79 9.96 -5.89
C ILE A 103 -15.04 10.21 -6.72
N ASP A 104 -15.67 11.38 -6.51
CA ASP A 104 -16.93 11.73 -7.19
C ASP A 104 -16.75 12.08 -8.67
N ASP A 105 -15.56 12.55 -9.06
CA ASP A 105 -15.25 12.94 -10.44
C ASP A 105 -14.70 11.74 -11.24
N PRO A 106 -15.42 11.26 -12.28
CA PRO A 106 -14.96 10.16 -13.11
C PRO A 106 -13.59 10.41 -13.77
N GLY A 107 -13.27 11.65 -14.12
CA GLY A 107 -11.97 12.02 -14.69
C GLY A 107 -10.82 11.85 -13.69
N TYR A 108 -11.08 12.04 -12.39
CA TYR A 108 -10.11 11.75 -11.34
C TYR A 108 -10.02 10.27 -11.00
N VAL A 109 -11.10 9.49 -11.16
CA VAL A 109 -11.04 8.02 -11.05
C VAL A 109 -10.12 7.45 -12.12
N ASP A 110 -10.25 7.91 -13.36
CA ASP A 110 -9.39 7.47 -14.46
C ASP A 110 -7.93 7.82 -14.22
N GLN A 111 -7.64 9.07 -13.81
CA GLN A 111 -6.27 9.48 -13.45
C GLN A 111 -5.72 8.68 -12.27
N PHE A 112 -6.54 8.37 -11.27
CA PHE A 112 -6.14 7.56 -10.12
C PHE A 112 -5.64 6.18 -10.55
N TRP A 113 -6.29 5.54 -11.53
CA TRP A 113 -5.86 4.24 -12.04
C TRP A 113 -4.68 4.31 -13.03
N GLN A 114 -4.41 5.48 -13.61
CA GLN A 114 -3.26 5.69 -14.50
C GLN A 114 -1.94 5.87 -13.75
N LEU A 115 -1.97 6.06 -12.42
CA LEU A 115 -0.76 6.09 -11.61
C LEU A 115 -0.06 4.73 -11.66
N ASP A 116 1.23 4.69 -12.01
CA ASP A 116 2.01 3.47 -12.28
C ASP A 116 1.76 2.33 -11.27
N ASP A 117 1.79 2.65 -9.98
CA ASP A 117 1.63 1.66 -8.92
C ASP A 117 0.18 1.15 -8.80
N HIS A 118 -0.82 1.95 -9.17
CA HIS A 118 -2.24 1.56 -9.18
C HIS A 118 -2.60 0.78 -10.45
N GLY A 119 -2.11 1.25 -11.59
CA GLY A 119 -2.26 0.60 -12.89
C GLY A 119 -1.69 -0.82 -12.89
N PHE A 120 -0.54 -1.02 -12.22
CA PHE A 120 0.05 -2.33 -12.00
C PHE A 120 -0.94 -3.33 -11.38
N PHE A 121 -1.62 -2.94 -10.30
CA PHE A 121 -2.59 -3.82 -9.65
C PHE A 121 -3.83 -4.05 -10.51
N ARG A 122 -4.30 -3.03 -11.22
CA ARG A 122 -5.43 -3.14 -12.17
C ARG A 122 -5.12 -4.11 -13.32
N GLU A 123 -3.91 -4.06 -13.87
CA GLU A 123 -3.48 -4.93 -14.95
C GLU A 123 -3.42 -6.40 -14.49
N ILE A 124 -2.81 -6.65 -13.33
CA ILE A 124 -2.69 -8.01 -12.77
C ILE A 124 -4.05 -8.60 -12.40
N ALA A 125 -5.01 -7.75 -11.97
CA ALA A 125 -6.37 -8.17 -11.65
C ALA A 125 -7.27 -8.40 -12.89
N GLY A 126 -6.74 -8.23 -14.10
CA GLY A 126 -7.45 -8.53 -15.34
C GLY A 126 -8.40 -7.43 -15.81
N GLY A 127 -8.02 -6.14 -15.67
CA GLY A 127 -8.46 -4.98 -16.48
C GLY A 127 -9.95 -4.59 -16.47
N ASP A 128 -10.83 -5.55 -16.74
CA ASP A 128 -12.27 -5.45 -17.02
C ASP A 128 -13.16 -5.86 -15.83
N THR A 129 -12.61 -6.53 -14.80
CA THR A 129 -13.39 -6.96 -13.61
C THR A 129 -13.55 -5.84 -12.57
N LEU A 130 -13.49 -4.58 -13.01
CA LEU A 130 -13.30 -3.39 -12.15
C LEU A 130 -14.37 -2.31 -12.33
N ILE A 131 -15.42 -2.58 -13.11
CA ILE A 131 -16.60 -1.71 -13.26
C ILE A 131 -17.80 -2.38 -12.58
#